data_AF-A0A971NZ56-F1
#
_entry.id   AF-A0A971NZ56-F1
#
_cell.length_a   1.000
_cell.length_b   1.000
_cell.length_c   1.000
_cell.angle_alpha   90.00
_cell.angle_beta   90.00
_cell.angle_gamma   90.00
#
_symmetry.space_group_name_H-M   'P 1'
#
loop_
_entity.id
_entity.type
_entity.pdbx_description
1 polymer ?
#
loop_
_entity_poly.entity_id
_entity_poly.type
_entity_poly.pdbx_seq_one_letter_code
_entity_poly.pdbx_strand_id
1 'polypeptide(L)'
;MKRILLFALVALMVFGAVACSDKTDNEAGDETTTPAAGETTSATETTEIDIYAGLPTGNYEGYNFQILNSNTSSWAIFTMTAESQTGEVVNDAIYERNQTVQEKLNIELTVTDSASVLETARTQHTSGDTSYDSIFLQAASIVPLVTEGRLYDFKEISEIDLNAPWWYPQTNGPLNFGKCTYILLSDSNLSFNECFYLVGFNKDLLASYVDMKNPYDLVKSNEWTIDVMNEMIV
;
A
#
# COMPACT_ATOMS: atom_id res chain seq x y z
N MET A 1 -1.35 41.49 23.11
CA MET A 1 -0.53 40.73 24.09
C MET A 1 -0.44 39.23 23.78
N LYS A 2 -1.52 38.51 23.43
CA LYS A 2 -1.44 37.09 23.01
C LYS A 2 -0.66 36.81 21.71
N ARG A 3 -0.51 37.80 20.82
CA ARG A 3 0.27 37.68 19.56
C ARG A 3 1.78 37.94 19.70
N ILE A 4 2.23 38.53 20.81
CA ILE A 4 3.66 38.74 21.09
C ILE A 4 4.24 37.53 21.85
N LEU A 5 3.42 36.86 22.66
CA LEU A 5 3.76 35.59 23.31
C LEU A 5 3.94 34.41 22.33
N LEU A 6 3.26 34.43 21.18
CA LEU A 6 3.40 33.35 20.19
C LEU A 6 4.74 33.42 19.42
N PHE A 7 5.23 34.62 19.14
CA PHE A 7 6.54 34.80 18.48
C PHE A 7 7.72 34.52 19.41
N ALA A 8 7.56 34.72 20.72
CA ALA A 8 8.58 34.37 21.71
C ALA A 8 8.72 32.84 21.91
N LEU A 9 7.67 32.05 21.64
CA LEU A 9 7.70 30.59 21.78
C LEU A 9 8.35 29.89 20.57
N VAL A 10 8.24 30.46 19.37
CA VAL A 10 8.85 29.91 18.14
C VAL A 10 10.34 30.24 18.04
N ALA A 11 10.77 31.37 18.61
CA ALA A 11 12.19 31.75 18.65
C ALA A 11 13.04 30.92 19.65
N LEU A 12 12.40 30.18 20.57
CA LEU A 12 13.10 29.36 21.57
C LEU A 12 13.43 27.93 21.09
N MET A 13 12.84 27.46 19.98
CA MET A 13 13.09 26.11 19.46
C MET A 13 14.27 26.02 18.47
N VAL A 14 14.85 27.14 18.05
CA VAL A 14 15.93 27.17 17.03
C VAL A 14 17.34 27.21 17.64
N PHE A 15 17.48 27.20 18.97
CA PHE A 15 18.80 27.22 19.66
C PHE A 15 19.25 25.86 20.25
N GLY A 16 18.59 24.76 19.91
CA GLY A 16 18.87 23.43 20.48
C GLY A 16 20.00 22.62 19.83
N ALA A 17 20.82 23.20 18.96
CA ALA A 17 21.82 22.45 18.19
C ALA A 17 23.21 23.09 18.18
N VAL A 18 23.78 23.42 19.33
CA VAL A 18 25.24 23.54 19.50
C VAL A 18 25.62 23.23 20.95
N ALA A 19 26.68 22.44 21.13
CA ALA A 19 27.45 22.18 22.34
C ALA A 19 27.09 20.94 23.19
N CYS A 20 27.60 19.79 22.77
CA CYS A 20 28.35 18.95 23.70
C CYS A 20 29.84 19.10 23.35
N SER A 21 30.44 20.11 23.98
CA SER A 21 31.87 20.20 24.22
C SER A 21 32.24 19.17 25.27
N ASP A 22 33.33 18.45 25.02
CA ASP A 22 34.02 17.58 25.97
C ASP A 22 34.16 18.22 27.36
N LYS A 23 33.89 17.40 28.38
CA LYS A 23 34.47 17.55 29.70
C LYS A 23 35.07 16.20 30.13
N THR A 24 36.38 16.25 30.18
CA THR A 24 37.34 15.40 30.87
C THR A 24 36.88 14.95 32.26
N ASP A 25 37.04 13.66 32.53
CA ASP A 25 37.56 13.16 33.79
C ASP A 25 38.70 12.18 33.50
N ASN A 26 39.81 12.38 34.21
CA ASN A 26 41.06 11.63 34.13
C ASN A 26 40.91 10.23 34.74
N GLU A 27 41.45 9.21 34.06
CA GLU A 27 42.25 8.16 34.69
C GLU A 27 43.30 7.62 33.70
N ALA A 28 44.44 7.22 34.26
CA ALA A 28 45.78 7.12 33.66
C ALA A 28 45.95 6.19 32.44
N GLY A 29 46.90 6.54 31.54
CA GLY A 29 47.49 5.59 30.59
C GLY A 29 48.22 6.19 29.38
N ASP A 30 49.48 6.56 29.60
CA ASP A 30 50.66 6.52 28.71
C ASP A 30 50.65 6.92 27.20
N GLU A 31 51.71 7.65 26.87
CA GLU A 31 52.28 8.20 25.63
C GLU A 31 51.85 7.70 24.22
N THR A 32 51.67 8.63 23.26
CA THR A 32 52.56 8.90 22.10
C THR A 32 51.83 9.64 20.95
N THR A 33 52.49 10.64 20.35
CA THR A 33 52.05 11.50 19.24
C THR A 33 52.34 10.91 17.85
N THR A 34 51.46 11.14 16.84
CA THR A 34 51.76 11.46 15.40
C THR A 34 50.43 11.60 14.61
N PRO A 35 50.28 12.57 13.64
CA PRO A 35 49.01 12.91 13.00
C PRO A 35 48.74 12.15 11.69
N ALA A 36 47.48 11.86 11.36
CA ALA A 36 47.07 11.31 10.06
C ALA A 36 45.99 12.18 9.41
N ALA A 37 46.15 12.35 8.10
CA ALA A 37 45.52 13.28 7.20
C ALA A 37 44.01 13.02 7.01
N GLY A 38 43.30 14.09 6.64
CA GLY A 38 41.86 14.08 6.46
C GLY A 38 41.38 13.27 5.25
N GLU A 39 40.17 12.75 5.40
CA GLU A 39 39.26 12.46 4.31
C GLU A 39 37.97 13.23 4.59
N THR A 40 37.73 14.25 3.78
CA THR A 40 36.42 14.88 3.69
C THR A 40 35.55 13.95 2.86
N THR A 41 34.77 13.11 3.53
CA THR A 41 33.73 12.32 2.87
C THR A 41 32.66 13.31 2.39
N SER A 42 32.68 13.61 1.09
CA SER A 42 31.63 14.35 0.43
C SER A 42 30.33 13.57 0.60
N ALA A 43 29.39 14.11 1.36
CA ALA A 43 28.03 13.60 1.41
C ALA A 43 27.46 13.70 -0.01
N THR A 44 27.22 12.56 -0.65
CA THR A 44 26.44 12.51 -1.89
C THR A 44 25.04 12.99 -1.54
N GLU A 45 24.63 14.13 -2.08
CA GLU A 45 23.23 14.57 -2.04
C GLU A 45 22.39 13.49 -2.73
N THR A 46 21.62 12.73 -1.94
CA THR A 46 20.58 11.87 -2.48
C THR A 46 19.50 12.80 -3.03
N THR A 47 19.52 13.07 -4.33
CA THR A 47 18.37 13.69 -5.00
C THR A 47 17.15 12.81 -4.76
N GLU A 48 16.18 13.33 -4.01
CA GLU A 48 14.91 12.67 -3.77
C GLU A 48 14.23 12.42 -5.12
N ILE A 49 14.03 11.14 -5.46
CA ILE A 49 13.39 10.76 -6.73
C ILE A 49 11.89 10.98 -6.55
N ASP A 50 11.33 11.94 -7.29
CA ASP A 50 9.88 12.10 -7.39
C ASP A 50 9.30 10.94 -8.23
N ILE A 51 8.77 9.93 -7.55
CA ILE A 51 8.15 8.77 -8.17
C ILE A 51 6.88 9.11 -8.97
N TYR A 52 6.30 10.30 -8.77
CA TYR A 52 5.08 10.75 -9.43
C TYR A 52 5.34 11.63 -10.65
N ALA A 53 6.60 11.94 -10.97
CA ALA A 53 6.98 12.83 -12.07
C ALA A 53 6.48 12.35 -13.45
N GLY A 54 6.28 11.03 -13.61
CA GLY A 54 5.75 10.42 -14.82
C GLY A 54 4.23 10.38 -14.92
N LEU A 55 3.49 10.80 -13.88
CA LEU A 55 2.03 10.80 -13.94
C LEU A 55 1.51 11.88 -14.88
N PRO A 56 0.42 11.62 -15.64
CA PRO A 56 -0.25 12.64 -16.41
C PRO A 56 -0.65 13.82 -15.53
N THR A 57 -0.35 15.03 -16.01
CA THR A 57 -0.81 16.28 -15.40
C THR A 57 -1.86 16.90 -16.31
N GLY A 58 -2.94 17.39 -15.73
CA GLY A 58 -4.00 18.01 -16.51
C GLY A 58 -5.08 18.62 -15.63
N ASN A 59 -5.97 19.36 -16.28
CA ASN A 59 -7.23 19.79 -15.72
C ASN A 59 -8.32 19.10 -16.55
N TYR A 60 -9.10 18.24 -15.93
CA TYR A 60 -10.14 17.45 -16.60
C TYR A 60 -11.54 18.05 -16.42
N GLU A 61 -11.61 19.37 -16.20
CA GLU A 61 -12.85 20.16 -16.23
C GLU A 61 -13.98 19.64 -15.31
N GLY A 62 -13.63 19.03 -14.18
CA GLY A 62 -14.59 18.44 -13.25
C GLY A 62 -15.15 17.10 -13.71
N TYR A 63 -14.44 16.36 -14.59
CA TYR A 63 -14.84 15.02 -15.01
C TYR A 63 -15.10 14.15 -13.78
N ASN A 64 -16.26 13.48 -13.74
CA ASN A 64 -16.60 12.57 -12.66
C ASN A 64 -16.08 11.16 -13.01
N PHE A 65 -14.96 10.77 -12.41
CA PHE A 65 -14.40 9.44 -12.53
C PHE A 65 -15.19 8.47 -11.64
N GLN A 66 -15.87 7.50 -12.26
CA GLN A 66 -16.82 6.63 -11.60
C GLN A 66 -16.28 5.20 -11.45
N ILE A 67 -16.23 4.73 -10.21
CA ILE A 67 -15.71 3.41 -9.85
C ILE A 67 -16.87 2.53 -9.40
N LEU A 68 -17.05 1.38 -10.05
CA LEU A 68 -17.95 0.33 -9.59
C LEU A 68 -17.22 -0.56 -8.59
N ASN A 69 -17.70 -0.63 -7.35
CA ASN A 69 -17.02 -1.30 -6.26
C ASN A 69 -17.88 -2.40 -5.63
N SER A 70 -17.24 -3.44 -5.09
CA SER A 70 -17.86 -4.49 -4.29
C SER A 70 -17.57 -4.29 -2.81
N ASN A 71 -18.00 -3.16 -2.24
CA ASN A 71 -17.84 -2.85 -0.80
C ASN A 71 -18.76 -3.70 0.10
N THR A 72 -18.73 -5.01 -0.11
CA THR A 72 -19.53 -6.01 0.61
C THR A 72 -18.65 -6.94 1.43
N SER A 73 -17.35 -6.64 1.55
CA SER A 73 -16.45 -7.47 2.34
C SER A 73 -16.60 -7.16 3.82
N SER A 74 -16.79 -8.20 4.63
CA SER A 74 -16.81 -8.12 6.09
C SER A 74 -15.47 -8.48 6.74
N TRP A 75 -14.49 -8.89 5.94
CA TRP A 75 -13.21 -9.45 6.38
C TRP A 75 -12.01 -8.70 5.80
N ALA A 76 -12.24 -7.67 5.00
CA ALA A 76 -11.22 -6.81 4.41
C ALA A 76 -11.79 -5.45 4.02
N ILE A 77 -10.92 -4.44 4.00
CA ILE A 77 -11.12 -3.07 3.57
C ILE A 77 -11.16 -3.02 2.04
N PHE A 78 -12.38 -2.83 1.54
CA PHE A 78 -12.67 -2.47 0.15
C PHE A 78 -13.16 -1.00 0.03
N THR A 79 -13.06 -0.25 1.12
CA THR A 79 -13.44 1.16 1.17
C THR A 79 -12.50 1.99 0.31
N MET A 80 -13.06 2.69 -0.67
CA MET A 80 -12.30 3.57 -1.56
C MET A 80 -12.52 5.06 -1.28
N THR A 81 -13.56 5.41 -0.53
CA THR A 81 -13.94 6.79 -0.21
C THR A 81 -14.18 6.97 1.27
N ALA A 82 -13.97 8.20 1.73
CA ALA A 82 -14.31 8.68 3.05
C ALA A 82 -14.99 10.05 2.90
N GLU A 83 -16.05 10.31 3.65
CA GLU A 83 -16.80 11.57 3.54
C GLU A 83 -16.09 12.74 4.21
N SER A 84 -15.35 12.47 5.29
CA SER A 84 -14.61 13.46 6.06
C SER A 84 -13.49 12.81 6.88
N GLN A 85 -12.56 13.62 7.37
CA GLN A 85 -11.61 13.18 8.39
C GLN A 85 -12.32 12.92 9.72
N THR A 86 -11.94 11.84 10.38
CA THR A 86 -12.51 11.36 11.65
C THR A 86 -11.45 11.23 12.75
N GLY A 87 -10.16 11.36 12.41
CA GLY A 87 -9.03 11.08 13.29
C GLY A 87 -8.59 9.60 13.26
N GLU A 88 -9.28 8.74 12.51
CA GLU A 88 -8.85 7.38 12.24
C GLU A 88 -7.87 7.37 11.05
N VAL A 89 -6.73 6.72 11.21
CA VAL A 89 -5.58 6.83 10.30
C VAL A 89 -5.92 6.38 8.88
N VAL A 90 -6.62 5.25 8.71
CA VAL A 90 -6.95 4.71 7.38
C VAL A 90 -8.01 5.57 6.70
N ASN A 91 -9.06 5.94 7.42
CA ASN A 91 -10.12 6.83 6.93
C ASN A 91 -9.54 8.17 6.46
N ASP A 92 -8.71 8.80 7.29
CA ASP A 92 -8.15 10.12 7.00
C ASP A 92 -7.20 10.05 5.81
N ALA A 93 -6.39 8.98 5.70
CA ALA A 93 -5.54 8.75 4.54
C ALA A 93 -6.34 8.53 3.23
N ILE A 94 -7.47 7.81 3.28
CA ILE A 94 -8.37 7.65 2.13
C ILE A 94 -8.96 9.00 1.71
N TYR A 95 -9.41 9.80 2.67
CA TYR A 95 -9.96 11.13 2.43
C TYR A 95 -8.90 12.04 1.77
N GLU A 96 -7.73 12.15 2.37
CA GLU A 96 -6.63 12.98 1.89
C GLU A 96 -6.13 12.56 0.51
N ARG A 97 -5.98 11.25 0.26
CA ARG A 97 -5.60 10.71 -1.04
C ARG A 97 -6.60 11.14 -2.12
N ASN A 98 -7.89 10.97 -1.86
CA ASN A 98 -8.92 11.29 -2.85
C ASN A 98 -9.02 12.80 -3.09
N GLN A 99 -8.98 13.62 -2.03
CA GLN A 99 -8.95 15.09 -2.16
C GLN A 99 -7.74 15.55 -2.98
N THR A 100 -6.55 15.02 -2.67
CA THR A 100 -5.31 15.37 -3.37
C THR A 100 -5.41 15.08 -4.87
N VAL A 101 -5.95 13.92 -5.26
CA VAL A 101 -6.10 13.55 -6.68
C VAL A 101 -7.17 14.42 -7.36
N GLN A 102 -8.32 14.61 -6.71
CA GLN A 102 -9.42 15.45 -7.24
C GLN A 102 -8.97 16.89 -7.48
N GLU A 103 -8.28 17.51 -6.52
CA GLU A 103 -7.76 18.87 -6.65
C GLU A 103 -6.67 18.98 -7.71
N LYS A 104 -5.71 18.04 -7.73
CA LYS A 104 -4.58 18.06 -8.66
C LYS A 104 -5.03 17.93 -10.12
N LEU A 105 -6.06 17.13 -10.37
CA LEU A 105 -6.54 16.81 -11.71
C LEU A 105 -7.81 17.59 -12.10
N ASN A 106 -8.43 18.31 -11.16
CA ASN A 106 -9.76 18.91 -11.32
C ASN A 106 -10.78 17.86 -11.82
N ILE A 107 -10.94 16.79 -11.05
CA ILE A 107 -11.94 15.72 -11.25
C ILE A 107 -12.78 15.55 -9.99
N GLU A 108 -13.93 14.90 -10.13
CA GLU A 108 -14.70 14.33 -9.03
C GLU A 108 -14.52 12.80 -9.03
N LEU A 109 -14.52 12.17 -7.87
CA LEU A 109 -14.43 10.71 -7.73
C LEU A 109 -15.71 10.18 -7.09
N THR A 110 -16.47 9.39 -7.85
CA THR A 110 -17.67 8.71 -7.37
C THR A 110 -17.42 7.22 -7.26
N VAL A 111 -17.76 6.62 -6.12
CA VAL A 111 -17.75 5.17 -5.93
C VAL A 111 -19.19 4.70 -5.80
N THR A 112 -19.59 3.76 -6.66
CA THR A 112 -20.88 3.08 -6.56
C THR A 112 -20.67 1.66 -6.06
N ASP A 113 -21.15 1.41 -4.85
CA ASP A 113 -21.09 0.09 -4.26
C ASP A 113 -22.24 -0.79 -4.78
N SER A 114 -21.90 -2.01 -5.23
CA SER A 114 -22.86 -2.98 -5.74
C SER A 114 -22.53 -4.38 -5.21
N ALA A 115 -23.55 -5.08 -4.71
CA ALA A 115 -23.42 -6.51 -4.40
C ALA A 115 -23.40 -7.40 -5.66
N SER A 116 -23.69 -6.82 -6.83
CA SER A 116 -23.85 -7.51 -8.11
C SER A 116 -22.96 -6.90 -9.20
N VAL A 117 -21.71 -6.56 -8.87
CA VAL A 117 -20.75 -5.88 -9.78
C VAL A 117 -20.72 -6.49 -11.18
N LEU A 118 -20.68 -7.82 -11.30
CA LEU A 118 -20.64 -8.50 -12.60
C LEU A 118 -21.87 -8.22 -13.46
N GLU A 119 -23.06 -8.25 -12.85
CA GLU A 119 -24.31 -7.99 -13.58
C GLU A 119 -24.44 -6.51 -13.94
N THR A 120 -24.02 -5.62 -13.05
CA THR A 120 -23.95 -4.18 -13.31
C THR A 120 -23.04 -3.89 -14.51
N ALA A 121 -21.82 -4.46 -14.55
CA ALA A 121 -20.89 -4.29 -15.66
C ALA A 121 -21.39 -4.89 -16.99
N ARG A 122 -22.06 -6.05 -16.95
CA ARG A 122 -22.69 -6.64 -18.15
C ARG A 122 -23.82 -5.78 -18.70
N THR A 123 -24.66 -5.26 -17.81
CA THR A 123 -25.76 -4.37 -18.17
C THR A 123 -25.23 -3.11 -18.82
N GLN A 124 -24.22 -2.48 -18.20
CA GLN A 124 -23.55 -1.29 -18.72
C GLN A 124 -23.07 -1.49 -20.17
N HIS A 125 -22.34 -2.59 -20.43
CA HIS A 125 -21.87 -2.91 -21.77
C HIS A 125 -23.01 -3.09 -22.77
N THR A 126 -24.08 -3.80 -22.37
CA THR A 126 -25.19 -4.14 -23.29
C THR A 126 -26.07 -2.93 -23.60
N SER A 127 -26.22 -1.99 -22.66
CA SER A 127 -26.97 -0.75 -22.87
C SER A 127 -26.17 0.34 -23.60
N GLY A 128 -24.86 0.17 -23.76
CA GLY A 128 -23.96 1.21 -24.25
C GLY A 128 -23.73 2.33 -23.21
N ASP A 129 -24.06 2.06 -21.95
CA ASP A 129 -23.79 2.97 -20.84
C ASP A 129 -22.28 3.05 -20.60
N THR A 130 -21.78 4.25 -20.32
CA THR A 130 -20.37 4.53 -20.06
C THR A 130 -20.16 5.09 -18.65
N SER A 131 -21.13 4.88 -17.75
CA SER A 131 -21.14 5.46 -16.41
C SER A 131 -20.06 4.97 -15.45
N TYR A 132 -19.29 3.92 -15.75
CA TYR A 132 -18.18 3.45 -14.92
C TYR A 132 -16.89 3.38 -15.73
N ASP A 133 -15.84 3.99 -15.21
CA ASP A 133 -14.50 4.04 -15.80
C ASP A 133 -13.62 2.89 -15.28
N SER A 134 -13.90 2.39 -14.07
CA SER A 134 -13.12 1.33 -13.43
C SER A 134 -13.98 0.42 -12.56
N ILE A 135 -13.51 -0.80 -12.37
CA ILE A 135 -14.12 -1.79 -11.47
C ILE A 135 -13.12 -2.14 -10.37
N PHE A 136 -13.51 -1.94 -9.12
CA PHE A 136 -12.76 -2.40 -7.96
C PHE A 136 -13.44 -3.63 -7.36
N LEU A 137 -12.81 -4.78 -7.53
CA LEU A 137 -13.36 -6.08 -7.17
C LEU A 137 -12.24 -7.04 -6.78
N GLN A 138 -12.57 -8.07 -6.00
CA GLN A 138 -11.66 -9.18 -5.74
C GLN A 138 -11.17 -9.82 -7.06
N ALA A 139 -9.86 -10.05 -7.18
CA ALA A 139 -9.24 -10.55 -8.41
C ALA A 139 -9.87 -11.85 -8.95
N ALA A 140 -10.25 -12.80 -8.09
CA ALA A 140 -10.92 -14.03 -8.54
C ALA A 140 -12.31 -13.76 -9.14
N SER A 141 -13.01 -12.76 -8.64
CA SER A 141 -14.38 -12.42 -9.04
C SER A 141 -14.45 -11.69 -10.38
N ILE A 142 -13.36 -11.07 -10.85
CA ILE A 142 -13.33 -10.33 -12.13
C ILE A 142 -13.18 -11.26 -13.36
N VAL A 143 -12.69 -12.49 -13.16
CA VAL A 143 -12.36 -13.45 -14.22
C VAL A 143 -13.48 -13.65 -15.25
N PRO A 144 -14.77 -13.76 -14.87
CA PRO A 144 -15.86 -13.87 -15.84
C PRO A 144 -15.89 -12.71 -16.85
N LEU A 145 -15.71 -11.47 -16.42
CA LEU A 145 -15.71 -10.30 -17.32
C LEU A 145 -14.51 -10.31 -18.28
N VAL A 146 -13.35 -10.83 -17.84
CA VAL A 146 -12.20 -11.06 -18.71
C VAL A 146 -12.56 -12.07 -19.81
N THR A 147 -13.13 -13.22 -19.44
CA THR A 147 -13.49 -14.27 -20.41
C THR A 147 -14.61 -13.85 -21.37
N GLU A 148 -15.46 -12.93 -20.94
CA GLU A 148 -16.54 -12.36 -21.75
C GLU A 148 -16.07 -11.24 -22.69
N GLY A 149 -14.80 -10.80 -22.60
CA GLY A 149 -14.25 -9.73 -23.43
C GLY A 149 -14.83 -8.35 -23.10
N ARG A 150 -15.15 -8.10 -21.83
CA ARG A 150 -15.85 -6.87 -21.38
C ARG A 150 -14.94 -5.83 -20.73
N LEU A 151 -13.64 -6.08 -20.67
CA LEU A 151 -12.65 -5.20 -20.05
C LEU A 151 -11.61 -4.76 -21.08
N TYR A 152 -11.07 -3.56 -20.89
CA TYR A 152 -9.91 -3.09 -21.63
C TYR A 152 -8.64 -3.73 -21.10
N ASP A 153 -7.73 -4.10 -22.00
CA ASP A 153 -6.37 -4.49 -21.61
C ASP A 153 -5.63 -3.23 -21.16
N PHE A 154 -5.14 -3.21 -19.93
CA PHE A 154 -4.36 -2.09 -19.41
C PHE A 154 -3.12 -1.78 -20.25
N LYS A 155 -2.58 -2.76 -20.99
CA LYS A 155 -1.46 -2.55 -21.92
C LYS A 155 -1.82 -1.69 -23.14
N GLU A 156 -3.11 -1.55 -23.45
CA GLU A 156 -3.59 -0.71 -24.54
C GLU A 156 -3.80 0.74 -24.11
N ILE A 157 -3.69 1.04 -22.80
CA ILE A 157 -3.80 2.39 -22.24
C ILE A 157 -2.39 2.94 -22.03
N SER A 158 -1.89 3.71 -23.00
CA SER A 158 -0.50 4.16 -23.06
C SER A 158 -0.05 5.05 -21.89
N GLU A 159 -1.00 5.68 -21.24
CA GLU A 159 -0.82 6.60 -20.11
C GLU A 159 -0.59 5.86 -18.79
N ILE A 160 -0.84 4.54 -18.74
CA ILE A 160 -0.60 3.72 -17.56
C ILE A 160 0.77 3.07 -17.66
N ASP A 161 1.73 3.59 -16.88
CA ASP A 161 3.02 2.93 -16.70
C ASP A 161 2.87 1.72 -15.76
N LEU A 162 2.83 0.52 -16.34
CA LEU A 162 2.74 -0.74 -15.61
C LEU A 162 4.01 -1.12 -14.84
N ASN A 163 5.12 -0.38 -15.02
CA ASN A 163 6.37 -0.59 -14.29
C ASN A 163 6.54 0.38 -13.12
N ALA A 164 5.58 1.28 -12.90
CA ALA A 164 5.62 2.25 -11.83
C ALA A 164 5.68 1.56 -10.44
N PRO A 165 6.35 2.19 -9.45
CA PRO A 165 6.73 1.53 -8.19
C PRO A 165 5.57 1.17 -7.26
N TRP A 166 4.39 1.76 -7.47
CA TRP A 166 3.18 1.48 -6.68
C TRP A 166 2.44 0.21 -7.12
N TRP A 167 2.83 -0.40 -8.24
CA TRP A 167 2.30 -1.70 -8.68
C TRP A 167 3.05 -2.83 -7.98
N TYR A 168 2.38 -3.98 -7.83
CA TYR A 168 3.00 -5.18 -7.27
C TYR A 168 3.45 -6.15 -8.39
N PRO A 169 4.66 -6.01 -8.97
CA PRO A 169 5.06 -6.78 -10.15
C PRO A 169 5.09 -8.29 -9.92
N GLN A 170 5.48 -8.73 -8.72
CA GLN A 170 5.52 -10.16 -8.35
C GLN A 170 4.12 -10.77 -8.24
N THR A 171 3.09 -9.94 -8.03
CA THR A 171 1.69 -10.37 -7.97
C THR A 171 0.99 -10.18 -9.33
N ASN A 172 1.21 -9.05 -10.00
CA ASN A 172 0.56 -8.70 -11.26
C ASN A 172 1.07 -9.55 -12.44
N GLY A 173 2.36 -9.91 -12.45
CA GLY A 173 2.94 -10.76 -13.51
C GLY A 173 2.20 -12.09 -13.68
N PRO A 174 2.01 -12.88 -12.61
CA PRO A 174 1.23 -14.13 -12.64
C PRO A 174 -0.26 -13.98 -12.95
N LEU A 175 -0.86 -12.79 -12.75
CA LEU A 175 -2.28 -12.53 -13.01
C LEU A 175 -2.62 -12.19 -14.47
N ASN A 176 -1.61 -12.13 -15.34
CA ASN A 176 -1.82 -11.87 -16.76
C ASN A 176 -2.60 -13.00 -17.45
N PHE A 177 -3.51 -12.61 -18.34
CA PHE A 177 -4.26 -13.53 -19.19
C PHE A 177 -3.54 -13.66 -20.53
N GLY A 178 -2.60 -14.60 -20.59
CA GLY A 178 -1.71 -14.73 -21.74
C GLY A 178 -0.83 -13.49 -21.89
N LYS A 179 -1.07 -12.70 -22.94
CA LYS A 179 -0.33 -11.45 -23.20
C LYS A 179 -1.02 -10.21 -22.63
N CYS A 180 -2.24 -10.33 -22.11
CA CYS A 180 -3.07 -9.21 -21.69
C CYS A 180 -3.09 -9.01 -20.17
N THR A 181 -3.30 -7.78 -19.73
CA THR A 181 -3.40 -7.40 -18.32
C THR A 181 -4.77 -6.76 -18.06
N TYR A 182 -5.62 -7.45 -17.30
CA TYR A 182 -6.96 -6.97 -16.95
C TYR A 182 -7.15 -6.74 -15.44
N ILE A 183 -6.17 -7.17 -14.63
CA ILE A 183 -6.19 -7.08 -13.17
C ILE A 183 -4.88 -6.45 -12.73
N LEU A 184 -4.97 -5.42 -11.89
CA LEU A 184 -3.82 -4.76 -11.29
C LEU A 184 -4.02 -4.64 -9.79
N LEU A 185 -2.99 -5.04 -9.03
CA LEU A 185 -2.85 -4.79 -7.61
C LEU A 185 -1.77 -3.74 -7.36
N SER A 186 -2.04 -2.87 -6.40
CA SER A 186 -1.21 -1.72 -6.02
C SER A 186 -1.36 -1.38 -4.54
N ASP A 187 -0.64 -0.35 -4.12
CA ASP A 187 -0.79 0.30 -2.81
C ASP A 187 -2.21 0.81 -2.52
N SER A 188 -3.08 0.96 -3.54
CA SER A 188 -4.50 1.31 -3.33
C SER A 188 -5.34 0.13 -2.81
N ASN A 189 -4.86 -1.11 -2.94
CA ASN A 189 -5.56 -2.31 -2.49
C ASN A 189 -5.25 -2.60 -1.01
N LEU A 190 -5.94 -1.90 -0.10
CA LEU A 190 -5.74 -2.05 1.35
C LEU A 190 -5.97 -3.49 1.85
N SER A 191 -6.88 -4.22 1.21
CA SER A 191 -7.12 -5.64 1.48
C SER A 191 -5.87 -6.51 1.40
N PHE A 192 -4.88 -6.15 0.59
CA PHE A 192 -3.62 -6.88 0.52
C PHE A 192 -2.83 -6.84 1.85
N ASN A 193 -2.98 -5.77 2.64
CA ASN A 193 -2.24 -5.53 3.88
C ASN A 193 -2.94 -6.06 5.14
N GLU A 194 -4.15 -6.62 5.02
CA GLU A 194 -4.88 -7.17 6.18
C GLU A 194 -5.31 -8.62 6.00
N CYS A 195 -5.36 -9.11 4.75
CA CYS A 195 -5.81 -10.46 4.42
C CYS A 195 -4.69 -11.49 4.60
N PHE A 196 -4.23 -11.67 5.84
CA PHE A 196 -3.29 -12.74 6.17
C PHE A 196 -4.04 -13.98 6.63
N TYR A 197 -3.80 -15.11 5.96
CA TYR A 197 -4.25 -16.40 6.45
C TYR A 197 -3.35 -16.89 7.58
N LEU A 198 -3.97 -17.28 8.68
CA LEU A 198 -3.27 -17.83 9.84
C LEU A 198 -3.62 -19.31 9.98
N VAL A 199 -2.61 -20.13 10.28
CA VAL A 199 -2.84 -21.52 10.66
C VAL A 199 -3.07 -21.56 12.17
N GLY A 200 -4.29 -21.93 12.55
CA GLY A 200 -4.66 -22.22 13.93
C GLY A 200 -4.74 -23.73 14.17
N PHE A 201 -4.28 -24.19 15.34
CA PHE A 201 -4.39 -25.60 15.74
C PHE A 201 -4.81 -25.71 17.21
N ASN A 202 -5.49 -26.80 17.55
CA ASN A 202 -5.88 -27.09 18.93
C ASN A 202 -4.70 -27.72 19.68
N LYS A 203 -4.19 -27.02 20.70
CA LYS A 203 -3.02 -27.45 21.47
C LYS A 203 -3.28 -28.70 22.30
N ASP A 204 -4.49 -28.85 22.84
CA ASP A 204 -4.87 -30.02 23.65
C ASP A 204 -5.01 -31.26 22.77
N LEU A 205 -5.61 -31.09 21.59
CA LEU A 205 -5.69 -32.16 20.60
C LEU A 205 -4.30 -32.57 20.14
N LEU A 206 -3.43 -31.61 19.81
CA LEU A 206 -2.04 -31.89 19.44
C LEU A 206 -1.29 -32.66 20.54
N ALA A 207 -1.48 -32.28 21.80
CA ALA A 207 -0.85 -32.96 22.95
C ALA A 207 -1.32 -34.42 23.14
N SER A 208 -2.46 -34.81 22.55
CA SER A 208 -2.92 -36.21 22.56
C SER A 208 -2.20 -37.10 21.54
N TYR A 209 -1.48 -36.52 20.57
CA TYR A 209 -0.68 -37.25 19.60
C TYR A 209 0.79 -37.33 20.06
N VAL A 210 1.25 -38.54 20.36
CA VAL A 210 2.60 -38.78 20.93
C VAL A 210 3.73 -38.44 19.94
N ASP A 211 3.51 -38.69 18.65
CA ASP A 211 4.56 -38.57 17.62
C ASP A 211 4.50 -37.26 16.83
N MET A 212 3.62 -36.34 17.20
CA MET A 212 3.39 -35.11 16.45
C MET A 212 4.19 -33.94 17.03
N LYS A 213 5.13 -33.39 16.23
CA LYS A 213 5.94 -32.23 16.62
C LYS A 213 5.06 -30.98 16.79
N ASN A 214 5.46 -30.09 17.70
CA ASN A 214 4.79 -28.81 17.89
C ASN A 214 5.01 -27.87 16.69
N PRO A 215 3.95 -27.35 16.04
CA PRO A 215 4.08 -26.39 14.94
C PRO A 215 4.94 -25.16 15.27
N TYR A 216 4.91 -24.67 16.51
CA TYR A 216 5.76 -23.53 16.91
C TYR A 216 7.25 -23.87 16.86
N ASP A 217 7.62 -25.10 17.22
CA ASP A 217 9.02 -25.51 17.22
C ASP A 217 9.51 -25.77 15.80
N LEU A 218 8.64 -26.35 14.95
CA LEU A 218 8.88 -26.49 13.51
C LEU A 218 9.09 -25.13 12.83
N VAL A 219 8.34 -24.10 13.20
CA VAL A 219 8.55 -22.73 12.69
C VAL A 219 9.90 -22.17 13.15
N LYS A 220 10.23 -22.30 14.45
CA LYS A 220 11.50 -21.79 15.00
C LYS A 220 12.73 -22.49 14.42
N SER A 221 12.62 -23.78 14.09
CA SER A 221 13.70 -24.53 13.44
C SER A 221 13.72 -24.38 11.92
N ASN A 222 12.82 -23.58 11.33
CA ASN A 222 12.68 -23.40 9.89
C ASN A 222 12.36 -24.73 9.15
N GLU A 223 11.67 -25.64 9.82
CA GLU A 223 11.17 -26.94 9.31
C GLU A 223 9.68 -26.88 8.93
N TRP A 224 8.97 -25.79 9.24
CA TRP A 224 7.55 -25.66 8.91
C TRP A 224 7.35 -25.49 7.40
N THR A 225 6.67 -26.45 6.77
CA THR A 225 6.31 -26.43 5.35
C THR A 225 4.84 -26.83 5.17
N ILE A 226 4.30 -26.58 3.96
CA ILE A 226 2.97 -27.06 3.58
C ILE A 226 2.91 -28.60 3.64
N ASP A 227 3.99 -29.29 3.30
CA ASP A 227 4.06 -30.76 3.37
C ASP A 227 3.94 -31.26 4.81
N VAL A 228 4.70 -30.66 5.74
CA VAL A 228 4.61 -30.98 7.17
C VAL A 228 3.20 -30.68 7.71
N MET A 229 2.61 -29.56 7.30
CA MET A 229 1.22 -29.25 7.66
C MET A 229 0.25 -30.33 7.15
N ASN A 230 0.40 -30.79 5.91
CA ASN A 230 -0.46 -31.83 5.33
C ASN A 230 -0.34 -33.17 6.08
N GLU A 231 0.87 -33.55 6.49
CA GLU A 231 1.09 -34.75 7.32
C GLU A 231 0.37 -34.70 8.67
N MET A 232 0.10 -33.50 9.20
CA MET A 232 -0.57 -33.29 10.49
C MET A 232 -2.10 -33.20 10.39
N ILE A 233 -2.67 -33.12 9.17
CA ILE A 233 -4.12 -32.96 8.94
C ILE A 233 -4.83 -34.32 8.74
N VAL A 234 -4.08 -35.42 8.62
CA VAL A 234 -4.60 -36.76 8.30
C VAL A 234 -5.12 -37.52 9.52
#